data_AF-A0A431W6B6-F1
#
_entry.id   AF-A0A431W6B6-F1
#
_cell.length_a   1.000
_cell.length_b   1.000
_cell.length_c   1.000
_cell.angle_alpha   90.00
_cell.angle_beta   90.00
_cell.angle_gamma   90.00
#
_symmetry.space_group_name_H-M   'P 1'
#
loop_
_entity.id
_entity.type
_entity.pdbx_description
1 polymer ?
#
loop_
_entity_poly.entity_id
_entity_poly.type
_entity_poly.pdbx_seq_one_letter_code
_entity_poly.pdbx_strand_id
1 'polypeptide(L)'
;MAAALLSSPALLGGTALAGGAGAPPVAVQPAFTWIQCQGGRVLVRYVQAHDLTFVVLRYQGQNYGLAPAVSASGSRYVGLAGLDTASGLEWWEHQGEGTLSVYHPASGETAPLLAGCRLRR
;
A
#
# COMPACT_ATOMS: atom_id res chain seq x y z
N MET A 1 79.00 -29.51 -30.15
CA MET A 1 78.89 -28.48 -29.10
C MET A 1 77.41 -28.11 -28.97
N ALA A 2 76.72 -28.72 -28.00
CA ALA A 2 76.04 -28.05 -26.86
C ALA A 2 74.88 -27.12 -27.29
N ALA A 3 73.61 -27.57 -27.27
CA ALA A 3 72.70 -27.75 -26.12
C ALA A 3 72.16 -26.44 -25.51
N ALA A 4 70.85 -26.20 -25.67
CA ALA A 4 69.93 -25.78 -24.60
C ALA A 4 68.48 -25.69 -25.14
N LEU A 5 67.70 -26.72 -24.80
CA LEU A 5 66.23 -26.70 -24.74
C LEU A 5 65.80 -25.83 -23.55
N LEU A 6 64.71 -25.08 -23.64
CA LEU A 6 63.86 -24.72 -22.48
C LEU A 6 62.43 -24.41 -22.93
N SER A 7 61.52 -24.99 -22.17
CA SER A 7 60.11 -25.31 -22.38
C SER A 7 59.13 -24.21 -21.97
N SER A 8 57.94 -24.24 -22.59
CA SER A 8 56.75 -23.39 -22.37
C SER A 8 56.18 -23.44 -20.94
N PRO A 9 55.26 -22.51 -20.62
CA PRO A 9 53.98 -22.97 -20.10
C PRO A 9 52.75 -22.30 -20.74
N ALA A 10 51.69 -23.10 -20.80
CA ALA A 10 50.33 -22.75 -21.20
C ALA A 10 49.67 -21.82 -20.15
N LEU A 11 48.83 -20.90 -20.62
CA LEU A 11 47.85 -20.19 -19.79
C LEU A 11 46.46 -20.39 -20.39
N LEU A 12 45.77 -21.41 -19.89
CA LEU A 12 44.32 -21.52 -19.85
C LEU A 12 43.81 -20.56 -18.77
N GLY A 13 42.92 -19.62 -19.12
CA GLY A 13 42.30 -18.71 -18.16
C GLY A 13 40.86 -18.41 -18.56
N GLY A 14 39.91 -19.06 -17.88
CA GLY A 14 38.50 -19.12 -18.26
C GLY A 14 37.74 -17.80 -18.20
N THR A 15 36.77 -17.66 -19.08
CA THR A 15 35.74 -16.62 -19.03
C THR A 15 34.80 -16.88 -17.85
N ALA A 16 34.93 -16.09 -16.78
CA ALA A 16 33.99 -16.09 -15.68
C ALA A 16 32.62 -15.59 -16.17
N LEU A 17 31.59 -16.44 -16.04
CA LEU A 17 30.18 -16.06 -16.15
C LEU A 17 29.87 -15.12 -14.98
N ALA A 18 29.81 -13.81 -15.25
CA ALA A 18 29.36 -12.82 -14.28
C ALA A 18 27.89 -13.13 -13.92
N GLY A 19 27.68 -13.43 -12.64
CA GLY A 19 26.41 -13.87 -12.09
C GLY A 19 25.28 -12.88 -12.37
N GLY A 20 24.10 -13.44 -12.62
CA GLY A 20 22.86 -12.68 -12.68
C GLY A 20 22.67 -11.92 -11.36
N ALA A 21 22.63 -10.59 -11.46
CA ALA A 21 22.17 -9.76 -10.37
C ALA A 21 20.72 -10.17 -10.07
N GLY A 22 20.51 -10.83 -8.92
CA GLY A 22 19.17 -11.11 -8.43
C GLY A 22 18.42 -9.79 -8.32
N ALA A 23 17.35 -9.63 -9.10
CA ALA A 23 16.47 -8.47 -8.97
C ALA A 23 16.00 -8.39 -7.50
N PRO A 24 15.94 -7.19 -6.90
CA PRO A 24 15.43 -7.05 -5.55
C PRO A 24 14.03 -7.67 -5.49
N PRO A 25 13.67 -8.36 -4.39
CA PRO A 25 12.34 -8.94 -4.26
C PRO A 25 11.30 -7.83 -4.46
N VAL A 26 10.40 -8.03 -5.42
CA VAL A 26 9.25 -7.15 -5.62
C VAL A 26 8.41 -7.24 -4.36
N ALA A 27 8.31 -6.14 -3.61
CA ALA A 27 7.43 -6.07 -2.46
C ALA A 27 5.99 -6.25 -2.94
N VAL A 28 5.38 -7.40 -2.64
CA VAL A 28 3.98 -7.67 -2.95
C VAL A 28 3.14 -6.77 -2.05
N GLN A 29 2.59 -5.70 -2.62
CA GLN A 29 1.63 -4.87 -1.88
C GLN A 29 0.39 -5.71 -1.58
N PRO A 30 -0.20 -5.59 -0.38
CA PRO A 30 -1.45 -6.28 -0.05
C PRO A 30 -2.52 -5.96 -1.11
N ALA A 31 -3.30 -6.97 -1.50
CA ALA A 31 -4.42 -6.77 -2.42
C ALA A 31 -5.53 -5.94 -1.76
N PHE A 32 -6.38 -5.30 -2.57
CA PHE A 32 -7.60 -4.70 -2.05
C PHE A 32 -8.61 -5.77 -1.65
N THR A 33 -9.33 -5.52 -0.55
CA THR A 33 -10.43 -6.36 -0.05
C THR A 33 -11.76 -5.68 -0.31
N TRP A 34 -12.72 -6.42 -0.87
CA TRP A 34 -14.10 -5.94 -1.00
C TRP A 34 -14.80 -5.95 0.35
N ILE A 35 -15.32 -4.80 0.75
CA ILE A 35 -16.14 -4.63 1.94
C ILE A 35 -17.56 -4.24 1.52
N GLN A 36 -18.52 -5.02 2.01
CA GLN A 36 -19.94 -4.80 1.78
C GLN A 36 -20.49 -3.85 2.84
N CYS A 37 -21.22 -2.83 2.40
CA CYS A 37 -21.83 -1.82 3.25
C CYS A 37 -23.33 -1.72 2.98
N GLN A 38 -24.01 -0.94 3.81
CA GLN A 38 -25.34 -0.44 3.48
C GLN A 38 -25.18 0.60 2.35
N GLY A 39 -25.96 0.44 1.28
CA GLY A 39 -25.92 1.36 0.13
C GLY A 39 -24.81 1.11 -0.89
N GLY A 40 -23.94 0.11 -0.70
CA GLY A 40 -22.93 -0.22 -1.71
C GLY A 40 -21.75 -1.04 -1.21
N ARG A 41 -20.62 -0.88 -1.90
CA ARG A 41 -19.37 -1.58 -1.61
C ARG A 41 -18.18 -0.65 -1.80
N VAL A 42 -17.12 -0.93 -1.06
CA VAL A 42 -15.84 -0.22 -1.15
C VAL A 42 -14.71 -1.25 -1.15
N LEU A 43 -13.67 -0.98 -1.93
CA LEU A 43 -12.42 -1.75 -1.87
C LEU A 43 -11.49 -1.06 -0.88
N VAL A 44 -10.95 -1.81 0.07
CA VAL A 44 -10.07 -1.26 1.11
C VAL A 44 -8.74 -1.99 1.09
N ARG A 45 -7.65 -1.24 1.17
CA ARG A 45 -6.30 -1.77 1.31
C ARG A 45 -5.58 -1.03 2.43
N TYR A 46 -5.08 -1.77 3.40
CA TYR A 46 -4.22 -1.24 4.44
C TYR A 46 -2.76 -1.27 3.98
N VAL A 47 -2.05 -0.17 4.18
CA VAL A 47 -0.65 -0.02 3.82
C VAL A 47 0.11 0.34 5.10
N GLN A 48 0.95 -0.57 5.56
CA GLN A 48 1.82 -0.33 6.70
C GLN A 48 3.09 0.39 6.24
N ALA A 49 3.44 1.47 6.93
CA ALA A 49 4.70 2.19 6.75
C ALA A 49 5.24 2.59 8.11
N HIS A 50 6.34 1.95 8.53
CA HIS A 50 6.85 2.02 9.89
C HIS A 50 5.77 1.61 10.92
N ASP A 51 5.51 2.46 11.90
CA ASP A 51 4.50 2.31 12.96
C ASP A 51 3.12 2.86 12.56
N LEU A 52 2.99 3.41 11.36
CA LEU A 52 1.75 3.97 10.85
C LEU A 52 1.05 3.02 9.89
N THR A 53 -0.27 2.95 10.01
CA THR A 53 -1.13 2.29 9.03
C THR A 53 -1.88 3.35 8.24
N PHE A 54 -1.76 3.28 6.92
CA PHE A 54 -2.53 4.09 5.98
C PHE A 54 -3.61 3.24 5.35
N VAL A 55 -4.67 3.89 4.85
CA VAL A 55 -5.73 3.22 4.12
C VAL A 55 -5.81 3.78 2.71
N VAL A 56 -5.84 2.89 1.73
CA VAL A 56 -6.22 3.23 0.36
C VAL A 56 -7.61 2.68 0.11
N LEU A 57 -8.56 3.56 -0.14
CA LEU A 57 -9.91 3.20 -0.57
C LEU A 57 -9.96 3.22 -2.08
N ARG A 58 -10.72 2.31 -2.67
CA ARG A 58 -11.23 2.45 -4.04
C ARG A 58 -12.75 2.52 -4.02
N TYR A 59 -13.28 3.69 -4.37
CA TYR A 59 -14.69 4.03 -4.32
C TYR A 59 -15.08 4.79 -5.59
N GLN A 60 -16.22 4.42 -6.19
CA GLN A 60 -16.67 4.95 -7.49
C GLN A 60 -15.59 4.93 -8.59
N GLY A 61 -14.73 3.89 -8.58
CA GLY A 61 -13.67 3.69 -9.56
C GLY A 61 -12.37 4.44 -9.27
N GLN A 62 -12.36 5.38 -8.33
CA GLN A 62 -11.20 6.22 -7.97
C GLN A 62 -10.51 5.73 -6.68
N ASN A 63 -9.22 6.00 -6.57
CA ASN A 63 -8.41 5.67 -5.39
C ASN A 63 -8.24 6.89 -4.48
N TYR A 64 -8.39 6.71 -3.18
CA TYR A 64 -8.22 7.75 -2.17
C TYR A 64 -7.26 7.26 -1.10
N GLY A 65 -6.20 8.03 -0.84
CA GLY A 65 -5.21 7.75 0.21
C GLY A 65 -5.58 8.49 1.50
N LEU A 66 -5.66 7.75 2.61
CA LEU A 66 -6.05 8.25 3.91
C LEU A 66 -4.94 7.96 4.93
N ALA A 67 -4.58 8.97 5.71
CA ALA A 67 -3.62 8.89 6.79
C ALA A 67 -4.31 8.59 8.13
N PRO A 68 -3.65 7.90 9.08
CA PRO A 68 -4.23 7.67 10.39
C PRO A 68 -4.49 9.01 11.11
N ALA A 69 -5.62 9.11 11.79
CA ALA A 69 -6.07 10.31 12.48
C ALA A 69 -6.49 9.99 13.92
N VAL A 70 -6.36 10.98 14.81
CA VAL A 70 -6.78 10.84 16.21
C VAL A 70 -8.29 10.57 16.29
N SER A 71 -8.66 9.60 17.12
CA SER A 71 -10.05 9.25 17.41
C SER A 71 -10.23 8.92 18.88
N ALA A 72 -11.41 9.23 19.42
CA ALA A 72 -11.78 8.84 20.78
C ALA A 72 -11.92 7.32 20.91
N SER A 73 -12.33 6.64 19.84
CA SER A 73 -12.39 5.17 19.77
C SER A 73 -12.31 4.66 18.34
N GLY A 74 -11.91 3.39 18.19
CA GLY A 74 -11.76 2.78 16.88
C GLY A 74 -10.57 3.33 16.08
N SER A 75 -10.42 2.84 14.85
CA SER A 75 -9.35 3.27 13.94
C SER A 75 -9.91 4.27 12.95
N ARG A 76 -9.33 5.47 12.90
CA ARG A 76 -9.79 6.56 12.03
C ARG A 76 -8.70 6.94 11.05
N TYR A 77 -9.10 7.16 9.81
CA TYR A 77 -8.21 7.57 8.73
C TYR A 77 -8.86 8.71 7.94
N VAL A 78 -8.09 9.73 7.58
CA VAL A 78 -8.57 10.92 6.88
C VAL A 78 -7.66 11.24 5.71
N GLY A 79 -8.25 11.57 4.55
CA GLY A 79 -7.56 12.10 3.39
C GLY A 79 -8.18 13.44 3.01
N LEU A 80 -7.36 14.46 2.71
CA LEU A 80 -7.87 15.80 2.36
C LEU A 80 -8.35 15.92 0.90
N ALA A 81 -8.00 14.94 0.06
CA ALA A 81 -8.52 14.84 -1.30
C ALA A 81 -9.71 13.87 -1.31
N GLY A 82 -10.92 14.42 -1.44
CA GLY A 82 -12.17 13.67 -1.44
C GLY A 82 -12.81 13.55 -2.82
N LEU A 83 -14.14 13.48 -2.86
CA LEU A 83 -14.91 13.34 -4.11
C LEU A 83 -14.91 14.62 -4.96
N ASP A 84 -14.52 15.74 -4.35
CA ASP A 84 -14.31 17.04 -4.98
C ASP A 84 -13.05 17.71 -4.43
N THR A 85 -12.78 18.94 -4.86
CA THR A 85 -11.59 19.71 -4.44
C THR A 85 -11.77 20.46 -3.12
N ALA A 86 -12.96 20.44 -2.52
CA ALA A 86 -13.30 21.21 -1.32
C ALA A 86 -13.48 20.33 -0.06
N SER A 87 -13.57 19.02 -0.24
CA SER A 87 -13.80 18.04 0.81
C SER A 87 -12.77 16.93 0.77
N GLY A 88 -12.58 16.30 1.92
CA GLY A 88 -11.82 15.08 2.09
C GLY A 88 -12.72 13.85 2.22
N LEU A 89 -12.10 12.72 2.56
CA LEU A 89 -12.79 11.50 2.96
C LEU A 89 -12.31 11.05 4.34
N GLU A 90 -13.22 10.46 5.07
CA GLU A 90 -12.94 9.75 6.31
C GLU A 90 -13.32 8.27 6.14
N TRP A 91 -12.44 7.41 6.61
CA TRP A 91 -12.74 6.01 6.89
C TRP A 91 -12.60 5.77 8.38
N TRP A 92 -13.69 5.37 9.03
CA TRP A 92 -13.70 5.10 10.46
C TRP A 92 -14.20 3.69 10.76
N GLU A 93 -13.42 2.95 11.54
CA GLU A 93 -13.72 1.59 11.94
C GLU A 93 -13.97 1.51 13.44
N HIS A 94 -15.15 1.03 13.80
CA HIS A 94 -15.60 0.92 15.19
C HIS A 94 -16.43 -0.35 15.38
N GLN A 95 -16.11 -1.14 16.40
CA GLN A 95 -16.85 -2.37 16.78
C GLN A 95 -17.04 -3.40 15.65
N GLY A 96 -16.09 -3.49 14.72
CA GLY A 96 -16.16 -4.44 13.60
C GLY A 96 -16.98 -3.94 12.40
N GLU A 97 -17.41 -2.68 12.43
CA GLU A 97 -18.04 -2.00 11.30
C GLU A 97 -17.17 -0.84 10.82
N GLY A 98 -17.18 -0.59 9.51
CA GLY A 98 -16.59 0.58 8.87
C GLY A 98 -17.66 1.58 8.43
N THR A 99 -17.28 2.85 8.38
CA THR A 99 -18.06 3.92 7.76
C THR A 99 -17.15 4.74 6.85
N LEU A 100 -17.58 4.94 5.61
CA LEU A 100 -16.98 5.91 4.68
C LEU A 100 -17.82 7.18 4.70
N SER A 101 -17.17 8.31 4.95
CA SER A 101 -17.82 9.62 5.03
C SER A 101 -17.09 10.66 4.19
N VAL A 102 -17.80 11.68 3.71
CA VAL A 102 -17.19 12.96 3.34
C VAL A 102 -16.65 13.60 4.62
N TYR A 103 -15.47 14.21 4.53
CA TYR A 103 -14.83 14.96 5.61
C TYR A 103 -14.69 16.43 5.20
N HIS A 104 -15.16 17.35 6.04
CA HIS A 104 -15.04 18.78 5.80
C HIS A 104 -13.84 19.34 6.59
N PRO A 105 -12.69 19.62 5.95
CA PRO A 105 -11.47 19.97 6.68
C PRO A 105 -11.56 21.28 7.48
N ALA A 106 -12.41 22.22 7.04
CA ALA A 106 -12.58 23.50 7.72
C ALA A 106 -13.35 23.39 9.05
N SER A 107 -14.37 22.52 9.12
CA SER A 107 -15.20 22.33 10.33
C SER A 107 -14.82 21.08 11.12
N GLY A 108 -14.15 20.11 10.49
CA GLY A 108 -13.89 18.80 11.04
C GLY A 108 -15.10 17.85 11.03
N GLU A 109 -16.23 18.30 10.48
CA GLU A 109 -17.48 17.54 10.41
C GLU A 109 -17.43 16.47 9.32
N THR A 110 -18.28 15.44 9.48
CA THR A 110 -18.38 14.34 8.54
C THR A 110 -19.82 14.03 8.17
N ALA A 111 -20.02 13.55 6.93
CA ALA A 111 -21.30 13.12 6.42
C ALA A 111 -21.18 11.72 5.79
N PRO A 112 -21.99 10.72 6.23
CA PRO A 112 -21.82 9.34 5.80
C PRO A 112 -22.19 9.14 4.33
N LEU A 113 -21.32 8.43 3.60
CA LEU A 113 -21.52 7.97 2.22
C LEU A 113 -21.90 6.49 2.19
N LEU A 114 -21.19 5.67 2.97
CA LEU A 114 -21.48 4.26 3.19
C LEU A 114 -21.37 3.95 4.68
N ALA A 115 -22.39 3.32 5.25
CA ALA A 115 -22.42 2.94 6.66
C ALA A 115 -22.57 1.42 6.82
N GLY A 116 -22.31 0.91 8.03
CA GLY A 116 -22.49 -0.51 8.35
C GLY A 116 -21.64 -1.44 7.48
N CYS A 117 -20.43 -1.00 7.12
CA CYS A 117 -19.51 -1.78 6.31
C CYS A 117 -18.98 -2.96 7.13
N ARG A 118 -19.31 -4.20 6.74
CA ARG A 118 -18.94 -5.40 7.51
C ARG A 118 -17.47 -5.74 7.28
N LEU A 119 -16.63 -5.41 8.26
CA LEU A 119 -15.22 -5.80 8.26
C LEU A 119 -15.16 -7.31 8.49
N ARG A 120 -14.64 -8.07 7.51
CA ARG A 120 -14.40 -9.49 7.72
C ARG A 120 -13.22 -9.62 8.69
N ARG A 121 -13.46 -10.21 9.86
CA ARG A 121 -12.39 -10.68 10.76
C ARG A 121 -11.97 -12.09 10.37
#